data_AF-A0A0D2V8V9-F1
#
_entry.id   AF-A0A0D2V8V9-F1
#
_cell.length_a   1.000
_cell.length_b   1.000
_cell.length_c   1.000
_cell.angle_alpha   90.00
_cell.angle_beta   90.00
_cell.angle_gamma   90.00
#
_symmetry.space_group_name_H-M   'P 1'
#
loop_
_entity.id
_entity.type
_entity.pdbx_description
1 polymer ?
#
loop_
_entity_poly.entity_id
_entity_poly.type
_entity_poly.pdbx_seq_one_letter_code
_entity_poly.pdbx_strand_id
1 'polypeptide(L)'
;MAALVVDPVMVSTSGDVLAGPSILSTFLEELLPMADIITPNLKEASALLNGMQLETVDDMRSAARLLHNMGPKNVLVKGGDLPDSSDAVDILYNGHNFYELRSPRIRTRNTHGTGCSLASSIAAEVAKGYPMLSAVKVAKRFVETALDYSKEIDIGNGPQGPFDHLLRLKSHSQACHRQQPFDPSDLFLYAVTDSRMNKRWGRSIIDAVKAAIDGGATIIQLREKDAETKDFMESAKACIRICRLHGVPLLINDRVDVAIACDADGVHVGQSDMPARVARTLLGPEKIIGVSCKTPEQAEQAWVDGADYIGCGGVYPTNTKENNITVGLNGLKTVCMASKLPVVAIGGIGVSNARAVMEIRTSNLKGVAVVSALFDRECVQAETRKLHEMLLGSNIGST
;
A
#
# COMPACT_ATOMS: atom_id res chain seq x y z
N MET A 1 -10.05 -27.73 -1.56
CA MET A 1 -9.36 -28.61 -2.54
C MET A 1 -7.88 -28.33 -2.43
N ALA A 2 -7.03 -29.35 -2.27
CA ALA A 2 -5.59 -29.18 -2.35
C ALA A 2 -5.20 -29.24 -3.83
N ALA A 3 -4.59 -28.17 -4.36
CA ALA A 3 -4.10 -28.14 -5.74
C ALA A 3 -2.61 -28.51 -5.77
N LEU A 4 -2.22 -29.42 -6.66
CA LEU A 4 -0.83 -29.83 -6.83
C LEU A 4 -0.15 -28.98 -7.91
N VAL A 5 0.82 -28.17 -7.50
CA VAL A 5 1.67 -27.36 -8.38
C VAL A 5 3.04 -28.02 -8.49
N VAL A 6 3.47 -28.34 -9.71
CA VAL A 6 4.75 -29.03 -9.96
C VAL A 6 5.67 -28.13 -10.78
N ASP A 7 6.81 -27.76 -10.19
CA ASP A 7 7.96 -27.20 -10.91
C ASP A 7 8.94 -28.35 -11.15
N PRO A 8 9.24 -28.74 -12.40
CA PRO A 8 10.05 -29.93 -12.66
C PRO A 8 11.46 -29.87 -12.08
N VAL A 9 12.11 -28.69 -12.09
CA VAL A 9 13.47 -28.45 -11.58
C VAL A 9 14.46 -29.54 -12.02
N MET A 10 14.37 -29.98 -13.27
CA MET A 10 15.16 -31.14 -13.76
C MET A 10 16.49 -30.73 -14.38
N VAL A 11 16.60 -29.47 -14.79
CA VAL A 11 17.78 -28.90 -15.44
C VAL A 11 18.04 -27.56 -14.78
N SER A 12 19.22 -27.39 -14.18
CA SER A 12 19.60 -26.08 -13.66
C SER A 12 19.63 -25.07 -14.79
N THR A 13 19.39 -23.79 -14.50
CA THR A 13 19.52 -22.74 -15.52
C THR A 13 20.95 -22.70 -16.13
N SER A 14 21.95 -23.21 -15.39
CA SER A 14 23.35 -23.43 -15.83
C SER A 14 23.57 -24.66 -16.71
N GLY A 15 22.58 -25.54 -16.88
CA GLY A 15 22.62 -26.69 -17.80
C GLY A 15 22.97 -28.04 -17.17
N ASP A 16 23.07 -28.12 -15.85
CA ASP A 16 23.35 -29.37 -15.14
C ASP A 16 22.08 -30.22 -15.04
N VAL A 17 22.18 -31.49 -15.42
CA VAL A 17 21.09 -32.46 -15.31
C VAL A 17 20.95 -32.86 -13.84
N LEU A 18 19.86 -32.45 -13.20
CA LEU A 18 19.61 -32.69 -11.77
C LEU A 18 18.86 -34.01 -11.51
N ALA A 19 18.25 -34.60 -12.55
CA ALA A 19 17.46 -35.83 -12.45
C ALA A 19 18.04 -36.95 -13.34
N GLY A 20 18.36 -38.09 -12.73
CA GLY A 20 18.76 -39.31 -13.47
C GLY A 20 17.59 -39.95 -14.23
N PRO A 21 17.84 -40.91 -15.13
CA PRO A 21 16.82 -41.53 -15.99
C PRO A 21 15.62 -42.14 -15.24
N SER A 22 15.86 -42.70 -14.05
CA SER A 22 14.83 -43.28 -13.19
C SER A 22 13.91 -42.24 -12.53
N ILE A 23 14.41 -41.02 -12.30
CA ILE A 23 13.61 -39.93 -11.72
C ILE A 23 12.65 -39.39 -12.78
N LEU A 24 13.10 -39.31 -14.03
CA LEU A 24 12.28 -38.85 -15.15
C LEU A 24 11.08 -39.77 -15.38
N SER A 25 11.27 -41.10 -15.34
CA SER A 25 10.15 -42.05 -15.50
C SER A 25 9.11 -41.90 -14.40
N THR A 26 9.52 -41.84 -13.12
CA THR A 26 8.59 -41.63 -12.00
C THR A 26 7.88 -40.27 -12.10
N PHE A 27 8.60 -39.23 -12.52
CA PHE A 27 8.01 -37.91 -12.73
C PHE A 27 6.90 -37.94 -13.80
N LEU A 28 7.15 -38.61 -14.93
CA LEU A 28 6.21 -38.72 -16.04
C LEU A 28 5.01 -39.63 -15.73
N GLU A 29 5.26 -40.77 -15.10
CA GLU A 29 4.24 -41.82 -14.91
C GLU A 29 3.39 -41.62 -13.65
N GLU A 30 3.96 -41.02 -12.59
CA GLU A 30 3.28 -40.87 -11.30
C GLU A 30 2.92 -39.43 -10.98
N LEU A 31 3.86 -38.48 -11.13
CA LEU A 31 3.67 -37.11 -10.63
C LEU A 31 2.88 -36.23 -11.60
N LEU A 32 3.22 -36.23 -12.90
CA LEU A 32 2.53 -35.40 -13.89
C LEU A 32 1.01 -35.65 -13.97
N PRO A 33 0.51 -36.90 -13.95
CA PRO A 33 -0.92 -37.16 -14.01
C PRO A 33 -1.72 -36.61 -12.82
N MET A 34 -1.05 -36.34 -11.68
CA MET A 34 -1.67 -35.79 -10.48
C MET A 34 -1.68 -34.25 -10.47
N ALA A 35 -0.91 -33.60 -11.35
CA ALA A 35 -0.67 -32.16 -11.27
C ALA A 35 -1.90 -31.35 -11.74
N ASP A 36 -2.30 -30.37 -10.92
CA ASP A 36 -3.25 -29.35 -11.36
C ASP A 36 -2.57 -28.34 -12.29
N ILE A 37 -1.29 -28.10 -12.12
CA ILE A 37 -0.45 -27.33 -13.05
C ILE A 37 1.00 -27.79 -13.00
N ILE A 38 1.64 -27.86 -14.16
CA ILE A 38 3.10 -27.93 -14.27
C ILE A 38 3.66 -26.65 -14.90
N THR A 39 4.89 -26.31 -14.52
CA THR A 39 5.52 -25.03 -14.91
C THR A 39 6.90 -25.18 -15.56
N PRO A 40 7.11 -26.04 -16.59
CA PRO A 40 8.43 -26.23 -17.18
C PRO A 40 8.96 -24.96 -17.89
N ASN A 41 10.26 -24.71 -17.80
CA ASN A 41 10.95 -23.81 -18.75
C ASN A 41 11.19 -24.52 -20.10
N LEU A 42 11.77 -23.84 -21.10
CA LEU A 42 12.01 -24.41 -22.42
C LEU A 42 12.93 -25.64 -22.39
N LYS A 43 14.00 -25.62 -21.58
CA LYS A 43 14.95 -26.74 -21.46
C LYS A 43 14.27 -27.96 -20.81
N GLU A 44 13.50 -27.72 -19.76
CA GLU A 44 12.72 -28.76 -19.07
C GLU A 44 11.62 -29.33 -19.96
N ALA A 45 10.89 -28.48 -20.69
CA ALA A 45 9.87 -28.91 -21.64
C ALA A 45 10.48 -29.74 -22.78
N SER A 46 11.64 -29.31 -23.30
CA SER A 46 12.39 -30.08 -24.29
C SER A 46 12.81 -31.45 -23.75
N ALA A 47 13.35 -31.50 -22.52
CA ALA A 47 13.75 -32.76 -21.87
C ALA A 47 12.56 -33.72 -21.65
N LEU A 48 11.41 -33.20 -21.20
CA LEU A 48 10.17 -33.98 -21.03
C LEU A 48 9.60 -34.50 -22.37
N LEU A 49 9.92 -33.82 -23.47
CA LEU A 49 9.46 -34.15 -24.82
C LEU A 49 10.59 -34.76 -25.67
N ASN A 50 11.52 -35.47 -25.04
CA ASN A 50 12.60 -36.23 -25.69
C ASN A 50 13.50 -35.38 -26.61
N GLY A 51 13.86 -34.16 -26.17
CA GLY A 51 14.78 -33.28 -26.88
C GLY A 51 14.15 -32.47 -28.01
N MET A 52 12.82 -32.28 -28.01
CA MET A 52 12.13 -31.41 -28.95
C MET A 52 12.73 -29.99 -28.93
N GLN A 53 13.06 -29.44 -30.10
CA GLN A 53 13.53 -28.06 -30.21
C GLN A 53 12.36 -27.09 -30.02
N LEU A 54 12.56 -26.07 -29.18
CA LEU A 54 11.56 -25.06 -28.83
C LEU A 54 12.17 -23.66 -29.03
N GLU A 55 11.97 -23.08 -30.20
CA GLU A 55 12.58 -21.79 -30.58
C GLU A 55 11.54 -20.67 -30.76
N THR A 56 10.27 -21.02 -30.90
CA THR A 56 9.18 -20.07 -31.16
C THR A 56 8.03 -20.19 -30.17
N VAL A 57 7.17 -19.17 -30.13
CA VAL A 57 5.94 -19.19 -29.33
C VAL A 57 4.98 -20.30 -29.77
N ASP A 58 4.97 -20.65 -31.06
CA ASP A 58 4.14 -21.75 -31.57
C ASP A 58 4.70 -23.13 -31.19
N ASP A 59 6.02 -23.27 -31.06
CA ASP A 59 6.62 -24.47 -30.48
C ASP A 59 6.21 -24.62 -29.01
N MET A 60 6.20 -23.51 -28.24
CA MET A 60 5.72 -23.52 -26.86
C MET A 60 4.26 -23.94 -26.75
N ARG A 61 3.38 -23.47 -27.66
CA ARG A 61 1.98 -23.91 -27.72
C ARG A 61 1.88 -25.41 -27.99
N SER A 62 2.69 -25.90 -28.92
CA SER A 62 2.74 -27.33 -29.29
C SER A 62 3.22 -28.18 -28.11
N ALA A 63 4.29 -27.75 -27.44
CA ALA A 63 4.81 -28.38 -26.24
C ALA A 63 3.77 -28.42 -25.12
N ALA A 64 3.06 -27.31 -24.87
CA ALA A 64 2.03 -27.25 -23.84
C ALA A 64 0.91 -28.26 -24.06
N ARG A 65 0.50 -28.52 -25.32
CA ARG A 65 -0.51 -29.55 -25.63
C ARG A 65 0.02 -30.95 -25.41
N LEU A 66 1.24 -31.23 -25.87
CA LEU A 66 1.85 -32.54 -25.71
C LEU A 66 2.02 -32.90 -24.23
N LEU A 67 2.53 -31.94 -23.44
CA LEU A 67 2.67 -32.10 -22.00
C LEU A 67 1.33 -32.25 -21.28
N HIS A 68 0.29 -31.53 -21.70
CA HIS A 68 -1.05 -31.68 -21.14
C HIS A 68 -1.62 -33.09 -21.40
N ASN A 69 -1.34 -33.67 -22.57
CA ASN A 69 -1.75 -35.04 -22.89
C ASN A 69 -1.07 -36.10 -22.02
N MET A 70 -0.05 -35.73 -21.24
CA MET A 70 0.59 -36.59 -20.25
C MET A 70 -0.13 -36.59 -18.90
N GLY A 71 -1.22 -35.81 -18.74
CA GLY A 71 -2.12 -35.85 -17.59
C GLY A 71 -2.33 -34.54 -16.78
N PRO A 72 -1.40 -33.57 -16.71
CA PRO A 72 -1.62 -32.33 -15.97
C PRO A 72 -2.85 -31.57 -16.48
N LYS A 73 -3.67 -31.02 -15.55
CA LYS A 73 -4.86 -30.23 -15.93
C LYS A 73 -4.52 -28.90 -16.60
N ASN A 74 -3.36 -28.32 -16.25
CA ASN A 74 -2.85 -27.09 -16.84
C ASN A 74 -1.34 -27.22 -17.07
N VAL A 75 -0.85 -26.57 -18.12
CA VAL A 75 0.58 -26.51 -18.43
C VAL A 75 0.97 -25.06 -18.69
N LEU A 76 1.94 -24.55 -17.93
CA LEU A 76 2.56 -23.24 -18.14
C LEU A 76 3.99 -23.42 -18.65
N VAL A 77 4.18 -23.27 -19.95
CA VAL A 77 5.53 -23.27 -20.54
C VAL A 77 6.13 -21.87 -20.37
N LYS A 78 7.20 -21.77 -19.59
CA LYS A 78 7.90 -20.50 -19.29
C LYS A 78 8.87 -20.18 -20.41
N GLY A 79 8.72 -19.02 -21.05
CA GLY A 79 9.53 -18.63 -22.22
C GLY A 79 10.57 -17.56 -21.91
N GLY A 80 10.94 -17.39 -20.63
CA GLY A 80 12.01 -16.47 -20.21
C GLY A 80 13.36 -16.70 -20.91
N ASP A 81 13.58 -17.90 -21.48
CA ASP A 81 14.80 -18.32 -22.18
C ASP A 81 14.67 -18.31 -23.73
N LEU A 82 13.56 -17.82 -24.29
CA LEU A 82 13.38 -17.73 -25.75
C LEU A 82 14.53 -16.91 -26.39
N PRO A 83 15.24 -17.44 -27.40
CA PRO A 83 16.29 -16.70 -28.11
C PRO A 83 15.72 -15.42 -28.77
N ASP A 84 16.49 -14.34 -28.76
CA ASP A 84 16.27 -13.10 -29.53
C ASP A 84 14.89 -12.40 -29.42
N SER A 85 14.06 -12.77 -28.44
CA SER A 85 12.81 -12.06 -28.15
C SER A 85 13.03 -10.82 -27.30
N SER A 86 12.42 -9.69 -27.70
CA SER A 86 12.29 -8.48 -26.86
C SER A 86 11.38 -8.69 -25.65
N ASP A 87 10.53 -9.71 -25.71
CA ASP A 87 9.49 -9.99 -24.73
C ASP A 87 9.73 -11.34 -24.03
N ALA A 88 9.39 -11.40 -22.75
CA ALA A 88 9.24 -12.66 -22.02
C ALA A 88 7.80 -13.16 -22.19
N VAL A 89 7.63 -14.26 -22.93
CA VAL A 89 6.33 -14.84 -23.26
C VAL A 89 6.16 -16.16 -22.52
N ASP A 90 5.10 -16.30 -21.73
CA ASP A 90 4.71 -17.58 -21.14
C ASP A 90 3.40 -18.06 -21.76
N ILE A 91 3.29 -19.37 -21.98
CA ILE A 91 2.09 -19.99 -22.57
C ILE A 91 1.41 -20.88 -21.55
N LEU A 92 0.21 -20.50 -21.12
CA LEU A 92 -0.66 -21.33 -20.30
C LEU A 92 -1.69 -22.04 -21.19
N TYR A 93 -1.78 -23.35 -21.06
CA TYR A 93 -2.82 -24.17 -21.68
C TYR A 93 -3.62 -24.90 -20.60
N ASN A 94 -4.95 -24.84 -20.68
CA ASN A 94 -5.87 -25.45 -19.70
C ASN A 94 -6.66 -26.64 -20.26
N GLY A 95 -6.22 -27.22 -21.38
CA GLY A 95 -6.93 -28.28 -22.08
C GLY A 95 -7.94 -27.80 -23.14
N HIS A 96 -8.31 -26.51 -23.14
CA HIS A 96 -9.26 -25.94 -24.10
C HIS A 96 -8.72 -24.67 -24.78
N ASN A 97 -8.23 -23.74 -23.96
CA ASN A 97 -7.80 -22.41 -24.38
C ASN A 97 -6.31 -22.25 -24.10
N PHE A 98 -5.67 -21.48 -24.98
CA PHE A 98 -4.35 -20.94 -24.74
C PHE A 98 -4.45 -19.51 -24.22
N TYR A 99 -3.58 -19.18 -23.26
CA TYR A 99 -3.39 -17.83 -22.76
C TYR A 99 -1.93 -17.47 -22.92
N GLU A 100 -1.67 -16.48 -23.76
CA GLU A 100 -0.35 -15.90 -23.92
C GLU A 100 -0.17 -14.78 -22.91
N LEU A 101 0.86 -14.89 -22.08
CA LEU A 101 1.20 -13.92 -21.06
C LEU A 101 2.52 -13.25 -21.47
N ARG A 102 2.43 -12.01 -21.92
CA ARG A 102 3.55 -11.26 -22.51
C ARG A 102 3.96 -10.11 -21.61
N SER A 103 5.26 -9.90 -21.47
CA SER A 103 5.84 -8.74 -20.78
C SER A 103 7.18 -8.35 -21.40
N PRO A 104 7.64 -7.10 -21.21
CA PRO A 104 8.97 -6.69 -21.64
C PRO A 104 10.04 -7.54 -20.97
N ARG A 105 11.07 -7.96 -21.72
CA ARG A 105 12.19 -8.69 -21.15
C ARG A 105 13.05 -7.76 -20.30
N ILE A 106 13.20 -8.09 -19.03
CA ILE A 106 14.05 -7.35 -18.09
C ILE A 106 15.49 -7.86 -18.24
N ARG A 107 16.41 -6.97 -18.64
CA ARG A 107 17.83 -7.29 -18.77
C ARG A 107 18.49 -7.21 -17.39
N THR A 108 18.77 -8.36 -16.78
CA THR A 108 19.49 -8.46 -15.52
C THR A 108 20.17 -9.82 -15.38
N ARG A 109 21.23 -9.89 -14.58
CA ARG A 109 21.83 -11.16 -14.12
C ARG A 109 21.03 -11.81 -12.99
N ASN A 110 20.08 -11.09 -12.39
CA ASN A 110 19.40 -11.49 -11.16
C ASN A 110 18.20 -12.39 -11.40
N THR A 111 18.40 -13.46 -12.17
CA THR A 111 17.34 -14.38 -12.63
C THR A 111 17.26 -15.67 -11.84
N HIS A 112 18.10 -15.84 -10.81
CA HIS A 112 18.17 -17.07 -10.04
C HIS A 112 16.86 -17.31 -9.26
N GLY A 113 16.31 -18.52 -9.36
CA GLY A 113 15.10 -18.93 -8.63
C GLY A 113 13.79 -18.34 -9.16
N THR A 114 13.78 -17.70 -10.34
CA THR A 114 12.56 -17.12 -10.94
C THR A 114 11.47 -18.17 -11.17
N GLY A 115 11.85 -19.34 -11.70
CA GLY A 115 10.94 -20.48 -11.89
C GLY A 115 10.31 -20.98 -10.59
N CYS A 116 11.13 -21.30 -9.58
CA CYS A 116 10.62 -21.80 -8.31
C CYS A 116 9.75 -20.76 -7.59
N SER A 117 10.10 -19.47 -7.73
CA SER A 117 9.31 -18.37 -7.17
C SER A 117 7.96 -18.22 -7.86
N LEU A 118 7.92 -18.40 -9.19
CA LEU A 118 6.69 -18.42 -9.96
C LEU A 118 5.78 -19.55 -9.50
N ALA A 119 6.29 -20.78 -9.44
CA ALA A 119 5.53 -21.96 -9.00
C ALA A 119 5.03 -21.81 -7.55
N SER A 120 5.90 -21.37 -6.63
CA SER A 120 5.53 -21.10 -5.22
C SER A 120 4.43 -20.05 -5.12
N SER A 121 4.52 -18.97 -5.92
CA SER A 121 3.49 -17.93 -5.96
C SER A 121 2.17 -18.45 -6.53
N ILE A 122 2.19 -19.30 -7.57
CA ILE A 122 0.97 -19.93 -8.08
C ILE A 122 0.32 -20.78 -6.99
N ALA A 123 1.09 -21.62 -6.30
CA ALA A 123 0.59 -22.44 -5.21
C ALA A 123 -0.07 -21.60 -4.10
N ALA A 124 0.58 -20.50 -3.71
CA ALA A 124 0.05 -19.58 -2.71
C ALA A 124 -1.26 -18.90 -3.15
N GLU A 125 -1.37 -18.46 -4.40
CA GLU A 125 -2.59 -17.81 -4.91
C GLU A 125 -3.74 -18.80 -5.09
N VAL A 126 -3.47 -20.02 -5.55
CA VAL A 126 -4.49 -21.07 -5.62
C VAL A 126 -4.98 -21.45 -4.22
N ALA A 127 -4.08 -21.52 -3.22
CA ALA A 127 -4.45 -21.76 -1.82
C ALA A 127 -5.35 -20.66 -1.24
N LYS A 128 -5.23 -19.41 -1.73
CA LYS A 128 -6.14 -18.29 -1.40
C LYS A 128 -7.50 -18.38 -2.11
N GLY A 129 -7.71 -19.36 -2.98
CA GLY A 129 -8.95 -19.57 -3.71
C GLY A 129 -9.02 -18.87 -5.08
N TYR A 130 -7.90 -18.35 -5.60
CA TYR A 130 -7.91 -17.75 -6.94
C TYR A 130 -8.04 -18.81 -8.03
N PRO A 131 -8.78 -18.53 -9.12
CA PRO A 131 -8.77 -19.36 -10.32
C PRO A 131 -7.36 -19.49 -10.92
N MET A 132 -7.06 -20.63 -11.56
CA MET A 132 -5.71 -20.95 -12.06
C MET A 132 -5.11 -19.85 -12.95
N LEU A 133 -5.84 -19.36 -13.94
CA LEU A 133 -5.37 -18.28 -14.82
C LEU A 133 -5.04 -17.00 -14.03
N SER A 134 -5.86 -16.65 -13.04
CA SER A 134 -5.64 -15.49 -12.19
C SER A 134 -4.41 -15.68 -11.31
N ALA A 135 -4.23 -16.85 -10.71
CA ALA A 135 -3.05 -17.20 -9.93
C ALA A 135 -1.76 -17.09 -10.75
N VAL A 136 -1.75 -17.63 -11.98
CA VAL A 136 -0.61 -17.53 -12.91
C VAL A 136 -0.31 -16.06 -13.26
N LYS A 137 -1.34 -15.26 -13.58
CA LYS A 137 -1.15 -13.83 -13.87
C LYS A 137 -0.54 -13.05 -12.70
N VAL A 138 -1.00 -13.33 -11.47
CA VAL A 138 -0.46 -12.71 -10.26
C VAL A 138 0.99 -13.12 -10.04
N ALA A 139 1.30 -14.40 -10.17
CA ALA A 139 2.65 -14.94 -10.00
C ALA A 139 3.63 -14.37 -11.03
N LYS A 140 3.25 -14.33 -12.31
CA LYS A 140 4.07 -13.75 -13.38
C LYS A 140 4.39 -12.28 -13.10
N ARG A 141 3.38 -11.48 -12.77
CA ARG A 141 3.56 -10.06 -12.42
C ARG A 141 4.46 -9.89 -11.19
N PHE A 142 4.37 -10.78 -10.20
CA PHE A 142 5.25 -10.75 -9.04
C PHE A 142 6.71 -10.93 -9.45
N VAL A 143 7.02 -11.98 -10.22
CA VAL A 143 8.39 -12.25 -10.70
C VAL A 143 8.92 -11.10 -11.55
N GLU A 144 8.11 -10.55 -12.46
CA GLU A 144 8.49 -9.39 -13.28
C GLU A 144 8.82 -8.16 -12.44
N THR A 145 7.95 -7.84 -11.48
CA THR A 145 8.18 -6.71 -10.58
C THR A 145 9.46 -6.92 -9.77
N ALA A 146 9.73 -8.17 -9.35
CA ALA A 146 10.91 -8.51 -8.57
C ALA A 146 12.20 -8.42 -9.37
N LEU A 147 12.17 -8.87 -10.61
CA LEU A 147 13.28 -8.75 -11.54
C LEU A 147 13.60 -7.29 -11.86
N ASP A 148 12.61 -6.46 -12.15
CA ASP A 148 12.85 -5.04 -12.48
C ASP A 148 13.36 -4.27 -11.26
N TYR A 149 12.76 -4.50 -10.09
CA TYR A 149 13.23 -3.93 -8.82
C TYR A 149 14.67 -4.33 -8.51
N SER A 150 15.00 -5.59 -8.75
CA SER A 150 16.30 -6.16 -8.40
C SER A 150 17.35 -6.00 -9.48
N LYS A 151 17.06 -5.37 -10.62
CA LYS A 151 17.90 -5.49 -11.82
C LYS A 151 19.34 -5.02 -11.62
N GLU A 152 19.53 -4.02 -10.76
CA GLU A 152 20.83 -3.40 -10.41
C GLU A 152 21.44 -3.95 -9.11
N ILE A 153 20.81 -4.94 -8.45
CA ILE A 153 21.35 -5.51 -7.21
C ILE A 153 22.62 -6.30 -7.52
N ASP A 154 23.75 -5.93 -6.90
CA ASP A 154 25.02 -6.65 -7.06
C ASP A 154 25.36 -7.42 -5.78
N ILE A 155 24.88 -8.66 -5.71
CA ILE A 155 25.15 -9.58 -4.59
C ILE A 155 25.74 -10.88 -5.14
N GLY A 156 26.86 -11.30 -4.55
CA GLY A 156 27.58 -12.52 -4.93
C GLY A 156 28.38 -12.39 -6.23
N ASN A 157 29.15 -13.44 -6.56
CA ASN A 157 30.03 -13.49 -7.74
C ASN A 157 29.62 -14.55 -8.77
N GLY A 158 28.45 -15.19 -8.59
CA GLY A 158 27.95 -16.21 -9.52
C GLY A 158 27.43 -15.61 -10.84
N PRO A 159 27.33 -16.42 -11.91
CA PRO A 159 26.84 -15.96 -13.21
C PRO A 159 25.35 -15.56 -13.20
N GLN A 160 24.59 -16.05 -12.21
CA GLN A 160 23.21 -15.63 -11.95
C GLN A 160 23.12 -15.15 -10.51
N GLY A 161 22.61 -13.94 -10.32
CA GLY A 161 22.38 -13.35 -9.00
C GLY A 161 20.94 -13.58 -8.49
N PRO A 162 20.71 -13.31 -7.20
CA PRO A 162 19.38 -13.38 -6.60
C PRO A 162 18.54 -12.15 -6.93
N PHE A 163 17.22 -12.26 -6.82
CA PHE A 163 16.31 -11.11 -6.77
C PHE A 163 15.60 -11.04 -5.43
N ASP A 164 15.07 -9.86 -5.09
CA ASP A 164 14.47 -9.56 -3.79
C ASP A 164 12.98 -9.96 -3.73
N HIS A 165 12.68 -11.09 -3.08
CA HIS A 165 11.30 -11.52 -2.82
C HIS A 165 10.54 -10.57 -1.88
N LEU A 166 11.25 -9.79 -1.08
CA LEU A 166 10.68 -8.83 -0.13
C LEU A 166 10.45 -7.47 -0.78
N LEU A 167 10.55 -7.35 -2.11
CA LEU A 167 10.29 -6.10 -2.83
C LEU A 167 9.00 -5.44 -2.37
N ARG A 168 7.94 -6.19 -2.06
CA ARG A 168 6.65 -5.60 -1.68
C ARG A 168 6.68 -5.01 -0.29
N LEU A 169 7.47 -5.57 0.63
CA LEU A 169 7.72 -4.98 1.94
C LEU A 169 8.60 -3.73 1.78
N LYS A 170 9.54 -3.76 0.82
CA LYS A 170 10.45 -2.66 0.53
C LYS A 170 9.95 -1.65 -0.49
N SER A 171 8.86 -1.89 -1.21
CA SER A 171 8.27 -0.96 -2.17
C SER A 171 7.16 -0.17 -1.51
N HIS A 172 6.53 -0.74 -0.48
CA HIS A 172 5.86 0.06 0.56
C HIS A 172 6.85 0.91 1.36
N SER A 173 8.13 0.55 1.36
CA SER A 173 9.19 1.42 1.87
C SER A 173 9.63 2.44 0.78
N GLN A 174 10.18 2.02 -0.35
CA GLN A 174 10.82 2.89 -1.34
C GLN A 174 9.89 3.72 -2.26
N ALA A 175 8.68 3.28 -2.61
CA ALA A 175 7.77 4.10 -3.44
C ALA A 175 6.93 5.10 -2.62
N CYS A 176 6.95 4.94 -1.30
CA CYS A 176 6.00 5.51 -0.35
C CYS A 176 6.70 6.23 0.81
N HIS A 177 8.04 6.32 0.83
CA HIS A 177 8.70 7.04 1.91
C HIS A 177 8.36 8.53 1.84
N ARG A 178 7.44 8.93 2.72
CA ARG A 178 7.80 9.93 3.71
C ARG A 178 9.20 9.54 4.20
N GLN A 179 10.20 10.33 3.85
CA GLN A 179 11.60 10.05 4.22
C GLN A 179 11.80 10.02 5.74
N GLN A 180 10.78 10.40 6.51
CA GLN A 180 10.80 10.42 7.95
C GLN A 180 9.56 9.72 8.53
N PRO A 181 9.74 8.96 9.63
CA PRO A 181 8.62 8.39 10.39
C PRO A 181 7.69 9.50 10.89
N PHE A 182 6.47 9.13 11.28
CA PHE A 182 5.53 10.06 11.92
C PHE A 182 6.19 10.77 13.10
N ASP A 183 6.24 12.10 13.03
CA ASP A 183 6.68 12.94 14.15
C ASP A 183 5.42 13.52 14.82
N PRO A 184 5.20 13.28 16.12
CA PRO A 184 4.12 13.93 16.86
C PRO A 184 4.08 15.46 16.73
N SER A 185 5.19 16.13 16.38
CA SER A 185 5.25 17.56 16.09
C SER A 185 4.44 17.96 14.84
N ASP A 186 4.19 17.04 13.91
CA ASP A 186 3.33 17.24 12.75
C ASP A 186 1.91 17.67 13.14
N LEU A 187 1.45 17.29 14.33
CA LEU A 187 0.11 17.59 14.83
C LEU A 187 -0.08 19.04 15.31
N PHE A 188 0.97 19.88 15.24
CA PHE A 188 0.98 21.23 15.79
C PHE A 188 -0.17 22.11 15.29
N LEU A 189 -0.31 22.24 13.96
CA LEU A 189 -1.42 22.93 13.31
C LEU A 189 -2.04 22.02 12.24
N TYR A 190 -3.10 21.34 12.64
CA TYR A 190 -3.76 20.33 11.83
C TYR A 190 -4.96 20.91 11.08
N ALA A 191 -4.84 21.05 9.76
CA ALA A 191 -5.95 21.49 8.92
C ALA A 191 -6.79 20.31 8.41
N VAL A 192 -8.08 20.31 8.73
CA VAL A 192 -9.06 19.33 8.22
C VAL A 192 -9.95 20.03 7.20
N THR A 193 -9.98 19.56 5.96
CA THR A 193 -10.71 20.22 4.89
C THR A 193 -12.23 20.01 4.97
N ASP A 194 -13.00 20.86 4.28
CA ASP A 194 -14.43 20.63 4.04
C ASP A 194 -14.83 21.26 2.68
N SER A 195 -15.30 20.44 1.74
CA SER A 195 -15.64 20.90 0.39
C SER A 195 -16.81 21.87 0.36
N ARG A 196 -17.79 21.76 1.26
CA ARG A 196 -18.96 22.66 1.27
C ARG A 196 -18.51 24.07 1.61
N MET A 197 -17.60 24.20 2.58
CA MET A 197 -17.00 25.48 2.96
C MET A 197 -16.14 26.05 1.83
N ASN A 198 -15.29 25.23 1.21
CA ASN A 198 -14.47 25.65 0.06
C ASN A 198 -15.33 26.16 -1.11
N LYS A 199 -16.41 25.45 -1.44
CA LYS A 199 -17.36 25.82 -2.51
C LYS A 199 -18.04 27.17 -2.22
N ARG A 200 -18.39 27.48 -0.97
CA ARG A 200 -18.98 28.77 -0.58
C ARG A 200 -18.08 29.95 -0.94
N TRP A 201 -16.77 29.75 -0.88
CA TRP A 201 -15.75 30.75 -1.21
C TRP A 201 -15.18 30.59 -2.63
N GLY A 202 -15.82 29.78 -3.49
CA GLY A 202 -15.40 29.61 -4.88
C GLY A 202 -14.01 28.97 -5.07
N ARG A 203 -13.54 28.20 -4.07
CA ARG A 203 -12.17 27.65 -4.04
C ARG A 203 -12.18 26.15 -4.25
N SER A 204 -11.21 25.63 -5.01
CA SER A 204 -11.00 24.18 -5.14
C SER A 204 -10.37 23.59 -3.86
N ILE A 205 -10.52 22.28 -3.65
CA ILE A 205 -9.84 21.59 -2.53
C ILE A 205 -8.32 21.71 -2.63
N ILE A 206 -7.79 21.71 -3.86
CA ILE A 206 -6.35 21.80 -4.17
C ILE A 206 -5.82 23.16 -3.73
N ASP A 207 -6.52 24.25 -4.10
CA ASP A 207 -6.15 25.61 -3.72
C ASP A 207 -6.27 25.81 -2.21
N ALA A 208 -7.27 25.19 -1.58
CA ALA A 208 -7.46 25.23 -0.14
C ALA A 208 -6.29 24.59 0.61
N VAL A 209 -5.86 23.40 0.16
CA VAL A 209 -4.71 22.68 0.72
C VAL A 209 -3.43 23.47 0.54
N LYS A 210 -3.17 23.99 -0.67
CA LYS A 210 -1.99 24.81 -0.94
C LYS A 210 -1.96 26.05 -0.04
N ALA A 211 -3.08 26.78 0.05
CA ALA A 211 -3.18 27.95 0.91
C ALA A 211 -2.97 27.61 2.40
N ALA A 212 -3.45 26.45 2.86
CA ALA A 212 -3.23 26.02 4.24
C ALA A 212 -1.74 25.75 4.51
N ILE A 213 -1.06 25.05 3.60
CA ILE A 213 0.39 24.79 3.69
C ILE A 213 1.18 26.11 3.67
N ASP A 214 0.88 27.01 2.72
CA ASP A 214 1.54 28.33 2.60
C ASP A 214 1.29 29.25 3.81
N GLY A 215 0.29 28.91 4.63
CA GLY A 215 -0.03 29.58 5.88
C GLY A 215 0.59 28.92 7.12
N GLY A 216 1.24 27.76 6.99
CA GLY A 216 1.92 27.06 8.09
C GLY A 216 1.16 25.88 8.70
N ALA A 217 0.20 25.28 7.98
CA ALA A 217 -0.36 24.00 8.41
C ALA A 217 0.73 22.91 8.38
N THR A 218 0.84 22.14 9.46
CA THR A 218 1.88 21.10 9.63
C THR A 218 1.38 19.71 9.28
N ILE A 219 0.07 19.53 9.13
CA ILE A 219 -0.57 18.30 8.65
C ILE A 219 -1.93 18.63 8.00
N ILE A 220 -2.27 17.91 6.95
CA ILE A 220 -3.53 18.05 6.21
C ILE A 220 -4.34 16.76 6.34
N GLN A 221 -5.65 16.87 6.60
CA GLN A 221 -6.61 15.78 6.41
C GLN A 221 -7.62 16.17 5.35
N LEU A 222 -7.70 15.37 4.29
CA LEU A 222 -8.75 15.49 3.31
C LEU A 222 -10.02 14.81 3.81
N ARG A 223 -11.06 15.61 3.99
CA ARG A 223 -12.38 15.13 4.36
C ARG A 223 -13.39 15.53 3.29
N GLU A 224 -13.67 14.57 2.41
CA GLU A 224 -14.66 14.70 1.35
C GLU A 224 -15.81 13.73 1.59
N LYS A 225 -17.02 14.26 1.81
CA LYS A 225 -18.23 13.48 2.08
C LYS A 225 -19.15 13.32 0.88
N ASP A 226 -19.15 14.32 0.00
CA ASP A 226 -20.15 14.42 -1.08
C ASP A 226 -19.56 14.12 -2.47
N ALA A 227 -18.25 13.90 -2.57
CA ALA A 227 -17.58 13.61 -3.83
C ALA A 227 -17.72 12.13 -4.22
N GLU A 228 -17.92 11.85 -5.50
CA GLU A 228 -17.81 10.49 -6.01
C GLU A 228 -16.37 9.97 -5.83
N THR A 229 -16.23 8.66 -5.66
CA THR A 229 -14.93 8.04 -5.35
C THR A 229 -13.86 8.38 -6.40
N LYS A 230 -14.23 8.40 -7.69
CA LYS A 230 -13.29 8.74 -8.78
C LYS A 230 -12.74 10.16 -8.62
N ASP A 231 -13.62 11.14 -8.49
CA ASP A 231 -13.26 12.56 -8.36
C ASP A 231 -12.47 12.82 -7.08
N PHE A 232 -12.83 12.11 -6.00
CA PHE A 232 -12.09 12.18 -4.75
C PHE A 232 -10.67 11.64 -4.91
N MET A 233 -10.47 10.52 -5.60
CA MET A 233 -9.13 9.98 -5.86
C MET A 233 -8.28 10.91 -6.72
N GLU A 234 -8.85 11.52 -7.75
CA GLU A 234 -8.14 12.50 -8.60
C GLU A 234 -7.67 13.70 -7.78
N SER A 235 -8.58 14.26 -6.98
CA SER A 235 -8.28 15.40 -6.09
C SER A 235 -7.27 15.03 -5.00
N ALA A 236 -7.40 13.85 -4.41
CA ALA A 236 -6.49 13.35 -3.37
C ALA A 236 -5.07 13.19 -3.92
N LYS A 237 -4.90 12.57 -5.09
CA LYS A 237 -3.58 12.44 -5.74
C LYS A 237 -2.94 13.79 -6.02
N ALA A 238 -3.73 14.79 -6.43
CA ALA A 238 -3.22 16.15 -6.64
C ALA A 238 -2.73 16.79 -5.33
N CYS A 239 -3.52 16.69 -4.26
CA CYS A 239 -3.16 17.23 -2.96
C CYS A 239 -1.94 16.51 -2.34
N ILE A 240 -1.85 15.17 -2.46
CA ILE A 240 -0.71 14.39 -1.96
C ILE A 240 0.60 14.87 -2.59
N ARG A 241 0.62 15.15 -3.91
CA ARG A 241 1.81 15.69 -4.57
C ARG A 241 2.23 17.04 -4.00
N ILE A 242 1.27 17.93 -3.73
CA ILE A 242 1.54 19.26 -3.16
C ILE A 242 2.09 19.12 -1.74
N CYS A 243 1.44 18.30 -0.91
CA CYS A 243 1.84 18.04 0.46
C CYS A 243 3.27 17.48 0.55
N ARG A 244 3.59 16.46 -0.28
CA ARG A 244 4.94 15.87 -0.36
C ARG A 244 6.01 16.87 -0.76
N LEU A 245 5.72 17.76 -1.72
CA LEU A 245 6.66 18.81 -2.14
C LEU A 245 7.04 19.76 -0.99
N HIS A 246 6.15 19.95 -0.03
CA HIS A 246 6.35 20.83 1.13
C HIS A 246 6.72 20.08 2.41
N GLY A 247 6.89 18.75 2.34
CA GLY A 247 7.18 17.91 3.52
C GLY A 247 6.02 17.79 4.52
N VAL A 248 4.80 18.15 4.12
CA VAL A 248 3.61 18.09 4.97
C VAL A 248 2.89 16.75 4.75
N PRO A 249 2.52 15.99 5.79
CA PRO A 249 1.74 14.76 5.64
C PRO A 249 0.29 15.03 5.27
N LEU A 250 -0.29 14.15 4.45
CA LEU A 250 -1.70 14.16 4.09
C LEU A 250 -2.39 12.85 4.49
N LEU A 251 -3.45 12.98 5.30
CA LEU A 251 -4.31 11.88 5.72
C LEU A 251 -5.65 11.92 4.98
N ILE A 252 -6.21 10.74 4.70
CA ILE A 252 -7.57 10.59 4.17
C ILE A 252 -8.53 10.29 5.33
N ASN A 253 -9.61 11.04 5.43
CA ASN A 253 -10.64 10.81 6.43
C ASN A 253 -11.55 9.62 6.01
N ASP A 254 -11.74 8.67 6.92
CA ASP A 254 -12.62 7.48 6.89
C ASP A 254 -12.35 6.44 5.78
N ARG A 255 -12.04 6.88 4.55
CA ARG A 255 -11.91 6.05 3.35
C ARG A 255 -10.52 5.40 3.23
N VAL A 256 -10.32 4.29 3.95
CA VAL A 256 -9.08 3.49 3.92
C VAL A 256 -8.77 2.96 2.52
N ASP A 257 -9.80 2.59 1.75
CA ASP A 257 -9.69 2.17 0.36
C ASP A 257 -9.08 3.27 -0.54
N VAL A 258 -9.52 4.52 -0.38
CA VAL A 258 -8.99 5.68 -1.12
C VAL A 258 -7.56 5.98 -0.70
N ALA A 259 -7.24 5.87 0.60
CA ALA A 259 -5.89 6.07 1.11
C ALA A 259 -4.90 5.08 0.48
N ILE A 260 -5.27 3.80 0.39
CA ILE A 260 -4.46 2.77 -0.27
C ILE A 260 -4.34 3.06 -1.76
N ALA A 261 -5.46 3.32 -2.44
CA ALA A 261 -5.48 3.52 -3.89
C ALA A 261 -4.72 4.77 -4.36
N CYS A 262 -4.60 5.78 -3.49
CA CYS A 262 -3.86 7.02 -3.76
C CYS A 262 -2.47 7.07 -3.13
N ASP A 263 -2.10 6.05 -2.36
CA ASP A 263 -0.86 6.03 -1.56
C ASP A 263 -0.74 7.25 -0.61
N ALA A 264 -1.81 7.60 0.09
CA ALA A 264 -1.79 8.68 1.08
C ALA A 264 -0.87 8.34 2.27
N ASP A 265 -0.41 9.34 3.02
CA ASP A 265 0.50 9.12 4.16
C ASP A 265 -0.18 8.40 5.33
N GLY A 266 -1.52 8.38 5.34
CA GLY A 266 -2.30 7.63 6.29
C GLY A 266 -3.79 7.95 6.27
N VAL A 267 -4.47 7.60 7.36
CA VAL A 267 -5.90 7.80 7.54
C VAL A 267 -6.22 8.39 8.91
N HIS A 268 -7.40 9.00 9.00
CA HIS A 268 -8.07 9.26 10.27
C HIS A 268 -9.42 8.57 10.24
N VAL A 269 -9.74 7.78 11.28
CA VAL A 269 -11.00 7.05 11.39
C VAL A 269 -11.76 7.43 12.66
N GLY A 270 -13.09 7.49 12.55
CA GLY A 270 -13.99 7.65 13.67
C GLY A 270 -14.42 6.33 14.31
N GLN A 271 -15.18 6.45 15.40
CA GLN A 271 -15.64 5.30 16.21
C GLN A 271 -16.66 4.39 15.48
N SER A 272 -17.28 4.89 14.41
CA SER A 272 -18.28 4.14 13.62
C SER A 272 -17.74 3.71 12.25
N ASP A 273 -16.48 4.03 11.95
CA ASP A 273 -15.83 3.74 10.69
C ASP A 273 -15.10 2.38 10.77
N MET A 274 -14.22 2.09 9.80
CA MET A 274 -13.39 0.89 9.84
C MET A 274 -12.59 0.83 11.16
N PRO A 275 -12.63 -0.30 11.92
CA PRO A 275 -11.86 -0.43 13.14
C PRO A 275 -10.36 -0.20 12.90
N ALA A 276 -9.69 0.55 13.78
CA ALA A 276 -8.30 0.93 13.62
C ALA A 276 -7.36 -0.27 13.41
N ARG A 277 -7.61 -1.39 14.13
CA ARG A 277 -6.86 -2.65 13.95
C ARG A 277 -6.93 -3.21 12.52
N VAL A 278 -8.09 -3.06 11.87
CA VAL A 278 -8.30 -3.53 10.49
C VAL A 278 -7.61 -2.57 9.52
N ALA A 279 -7.75 -1.25 9.75
CA ALA A 279 -7.02 -0.24 8.98
C ALA A 279 -5.50 -0.48 9.06
N ARG A 280 -4.96 -0.78 10.24
CA ARG A 280 -3.54 -1.12 10.45
C ARG A 280 -3.12 -2.36 9.67
N THR A 281 -3.96 -3.39 9.65
CA THR A 281 -3.70 -4.62 8.88
C THR A 281 -3.63 -4.34 7.37
N LEU A 282 -4.47 -3.43 6.85
CA LEU A 282 -4.50 -3.11 5.42
C LEU A 282 -3.42 -2.12 4.99
N LEU A 283 -3.11 -1.13 5.83
CA LEU A 283 -2.18 -0.05 5.52
C LEU A 283 -0.72 -0.40 5.85
N GLY A 284 -0.50 -1.41 6.69
CA GLY A 284 0.84 -1.80 7.16
C GLY A 284 1.36 -0.93 8.30
N PRO A 285 2.59 -1.19 8.77
CA PRO A 285 3.15 -0.56 9.97
C PRO A 285 3.56 0.91 9.79
N GLU A 286 3.81 1.34 8.55
CA GLU A 286 4.42 2.66 8.28
C GLU A 286 3.42 3.81 8.13
N LYS A 287 2.18 3.51 7.70
CA LYS A 287 1.16 4.54 7.43
C LYS A 287 0.60 5.09 8.73
N ILE A 288 0.28 6.38 8.74
CA ILE A 288 -0.25 7.07 9.92
C ILE A 288 -1.72 6.67 10.12
N ILE A 289 -2.11 6.34 11.36
CA ILE A 289 -3.49 6.08 11.73
C ILE A 289 -3.87 6.96 12.91
N GLY A 290 -4.78 7.91 12.63
CA GLY A 290 -5.45 8.71 13.65
C GLY A 290 -6.80 8.13 14.03
N VAL A 291 -7.15 8.20 15.31
CA VAL A 291 -8.48 7.77 15.78
C VAL A 291 -9.18 8.90 16.53
N SER A 292 -10.46 9.16 16.22
CA SER A 292 -11.27 10.08 17.01
C SER A 292 -11.63 9.46 18.37
N CYS A 293 -11.25 10.11 19.48
CA CYS A 293 -11.53 9.65 20.85
C CYS A 293 -12.17 10.77 21.69
N LYS A 294 -12.97 10.40 22.68
CA LYS A 294 -13.62 11.33 23.63
C LYS A 294 -13.44 10.92 25.09
N THR A 295 -13.02 9.69 25.35
CA THR A 295 -12.85 9.15 26.71
C THR A 295 -11.50 8.45 26.85
N PRO A 296 -10.98 8.29 28.09
CA PRO A 296 -9.77 7.51 28.36
C PRO A 296 -9.82 6.08 27.81
N GLU A 297 -10.97 5.42 27.89
CA GLU A 297 -11.16 4.04 27.44
C GLU A 297 -11.01 3.93 25.92
N GLN A 298 -11.52 4.91 25.18
CA GLN A 298 -11.32 5.00 23.73
C GLN A 298 -9.86 5.28 23.36
N ALA A 299 -9.15 6.07 24.16
CA ALA A 299 -7.73 6.34 23.94
C ALA A 299 -6.87 5.09 24.16
N GLU A 300 -7.15 4.32 25.21
CA GLU A 300 -6.48 3.03 25.47
C GLU A 300 -6.77 2.03 24.35
N GLN A 301 -8.03 1.92 23.89
CA GLN A 301 -8.37 1.01 22.79
C GLN A 301 -7.68 1.41 21.49
N ALA A 302 -7.59 2.71 21.18
CA ALA A 302 -6.87 3.19 19.99
C ALA A 302 -5.38 2.81 20.03
N TRP A 303 -4.74 2.86 21.20
CA TRP A 303 -3.37 2.40 21.39
C TRP A 303 -3.22 0.89 21.18
N VAL A 304 -4.11 0.08 21.77
CA VAL A 304 -4.12 -1.38 21.58
C VAL A 304 -4.33 -1.76 20.11
N ASP A 305 -5.17 -1.02 19.39
CA ASP A 305 -5.47 -1.25 17.98
C ASP A 305 -4.37 -0.75 17.03
N GLY A 306 -3.30 -0.13 17.57
CA GLY A 306 -2.13 0.30 16.80
C GLY A 306 -2.30 1.65 16.09
N ALA A 307 -3.07 2.58 16.65
CA ALA A 307 -3.11 3.97 16.20
C ALA A 307 -1.81 4.72 16.57
N ASP A 308 -1.47 5.75 15.78
CA ASP A 308 -0.28 6.58 16.00
C ASP A 308 -0.59 7.86 16.78
N TYR A 309 -1.83 8.35 16.69
CA TYR A 309 -2.32 9.49 17.47
C TYR A 309 -3.83 9.44 17.65
N ILE A 310 -4.35 10.26 18.56
CA ILE A 310 -5.79 10.44 18.74
C ILE A 310 -6.23 11.90 18.52
N GLY A 311 -7.38 12.07 17.86
CA GLY A 311 -8.09 13.33 17.80
C GLY A 311 -9.09 13.43 18.94
N CYS A 312 -8.82 14.24 19.95
CA CYS A 312 -9.72 14.43 21.08
C CYS A 312 -10.76 15.52 20.74
N GLY A 313 -11.97 15.06 20.42
CA GLY A 313 -13.00 15.88 19.78
C GLY A 313 -14.08 16.45 20.69
N GLY A 314 -14.59 17.63 20.31
CA GLY A 314 -15.66 18.31 21.05
C GLY A 314 -15.14 19.16 22.19
N VAL A 315 -13.96 19.78 22.04
CA VAL A 315 -13.40 20.68 23.07
C VAL A 315 -14.33 21.87 23.32
N TYR A 316 -14.85 22.45 22.24
CA TYR A 316 -15.89 23.47 22.26
C TYR A 316 -17.06 23.05 21.35
N PRO A 317 -18.25 23.67 21.53
CA PRO A 317 -19.38 23.46 20.62
C PRO A 317 -19.01 23.81 19.17
N THR A 318 -19.50 23.01 18.22
CA THR A 318 -19.29 23.25 16.79
C THR A 318 -20.41 22.66 15.94
N ASN A 319 -20.71 23.31 14.82
CA ASN A 319 -21.68 22.84 13.83
C ASN A 319 -21.05 22.05 12.67
N THR A 320 -19.73 21.79 12.72
CA THR A 320 -19.01 21.10 11.62
C THR A 320 -19.30 19.60 11.54
N LYS A 321 -19.70 18.97 12.65
CA LYS A 321 -20.09 17.55 12.72
C LYS A 321 -21.42 17.44 13.45
N GLU A 322 -22.40 16.80 12.82
CA GLU A 322 -23.70 16.51 13.42
C GLU A 322 -23.55 15.66 14.69
N ASN A 323 -24.33 15.96 15.74
CA ASN A 323 -24.39 15.24 17.02
C ASN A 323 -23.06 15.17 17.82
N ASN A 324 -22.28 16.26 17.85
CA ASN A 324 -21.02 16.28 18.59
C ASN A 324 -21.20 16.60 20.09
N ILE A 325 -21.19 15.58 20.95
CA ILE A 325 -21.08 15.75 22.41
C ILE A 325 -19.80 16.51 22.75
N THR A 326 -19.92 17.59 23.54
CA THR A 326 -18.80 18.44 23.98
C THR A 326 -18.13 17.84 25.21
N VAL A 327 -16.82 17.62 25.14
CA VAL A 327 -15.95 17.07 26.17
C VAL A 327 -15.39 18.19 27.07
N GLY A 328 -15.21 19.40 26.53
CA GLY A 328 -14.65 20.54 27.27
C GLY A 328 -13.15 20.44 27.54
N LEU A 329 -12.56 21.52 28.07
CA LEU A 329 -11.13 21.57 28.40
C LEU A 329 -10.74 20.55 29.49
N ASN A 330 -11.60 20.34 30.49
CA ASN A 330 -11.36 19.35 31.55
C ASN A 330 -11.35 17.92 31.01
N GLY A 331 -12.33 17.57 30.17
CA GLY A 331 -12.36 16.24 29.56
C GLY A 331 -11.19 16.01 28.60
N LEU A 332 -10.79 17.04 27.83
CA LEU A 332 -9.57 17.00 27.02
C LEU A 332 -8.35 16.71 27.89
N LYS A 333 -8.20 17.42 29.02
CA LYS A 333 -7.10 17.20 29.96
C LYS A 333 -7.09 15.76 30.50
N THR A 334 -8.25 15.22 30.87
CA THR A 334 -8.40 13.84 31.34
C THR A 334 -7.94 12.83 30.28
N VAL A 335 -8.38 12.99 29.03
CA VAL A 335 -7.97 12.11 27.92
C VAL A 335 -6.47 12.24 27.64
N CYS A 336 -5.92 13.46 27.64
CA CYS A 336 -4.49 13.68 27.40
C CYS A 336 -3.60 12.99 28.45
N MET A 337 -4.02 13.05 29.72
CA MET A 337 -3.29 12.41 30.83
C MET A 337 -3.35 10.87 30.77
N ALA A 338 -4.46 10.31 30.29
CA ALA A 338 -4.64 8.86 30.19
C ALA A 338 -4.05 8.25 28.91
N SER A 339 -3.95 9.03 27.83
CA SER A 339 -3.51 8.55 26.52
C SER A 339 -2.02 8.19 26.53
N LYS A 340 -1.67 7.03 25.96
CA LYS A 340 -0.28 6.64 25.62
C LYS A 340 0.15 7.19 24.25
N LEU A 341 -0.78 7.75 23.50
CA LEU A 341 -0.59 8.30 22.17
C LEU A 341 -0.58 9.84 22.20
N PRO A 342 0.16 10.48 21.27
CA PRO A 342 0.00 11.89 20.96
C PRO A 342 -1.47 12.27 20.75
N VAL A 343 -1.85 13.44 21.25
CA VAL A 343 -3.22 13.97 21.21
C VAL A 343 -3.22 15.27 20.41
N VAL A 344 -4.16 15.38 19.47
CA VAL A 344 -4.54 16.65 18.85
C VAL A 344 -5.95 17.01 19.31
N ALA A 345 -6.14 18.25 19.77
CA ALA A 345 -7.44 18.74 20.20
C ALA A 345 -8.28 19.19 19.00
N ILE A 346 -9.56 18.83 18.93
CA ILE A 346 -10.44 19.23 17.83
C ILE A 346 -11.85 19.59 18.30
N GLY A 347 -12.52 20.46 17.54
CA GLY A 347 -13.94 20.78 17.71
C GLY A 347 -14.15 22.17 18.33
N GLY A 348 -14.65 23.09 17.51
CA GLY A 348 -14.95 24.47 17.90
C GLY A 348 -13.72 25.33 18.20
N ILE A 349 -12.53 24.86 17.78
CA ILE A 349 -11.27 25.56 18.00
C ILE A 349 -11.01 26.56 16.85
N GLY A 350 -10.51 27.74 17.19
CA GLY A 350 -10.09 28.79 16.27
C GLY A 350 -9.18 29.81 16.95
N VAL A 351 -8.91 30.93 16.29
CA VAL A 351 -7.93 31.94 16.74
C VAL A 351 -8.22 32.48 18.14
N SER A 352 -9.49 32.65 18.50
CA SER A 352 -9.89 33.24 19.79
C SER A 352 -9.73 32.31 21.00
N ASN A 353 -9.68 30.99 20.80
CA ASN A 353 -9.72 30.02 21.91
C ASN A 353 -8.62 28.93 21.85
N ALA A 354 -7.88 28.81 20.75
CA ALA A 354 -6.81 27.82 20.63
C ALA A 354 -5.68 28.00 21.65
N ARG A 355 -5.40 29.24 22.10
CA ARG A 355 -4.42 29.50 23.17
C ARG A 355 -4.77 28.77 24.46
N ALA A 356 -6.02 28.88 24.91
CA ALA A 356 -6.51 28.24 26.14
C ALA A 356 -6.42 26.72 26.09
N VAL A 357 -6.49 26.13 24.88
CA VAL A 357 -6.29 24.69 24.68
C VAL A 357 -4.83 24.30 24.92
N MET A 358 -3.88 25.05 24.33
CA MET A 358 -2.45 24.78 24.51
C MET A 358 -1.97 25.05 25.95
N GLU A 359 -2.64 25.94 26.68
CA GLU A 359 -2.37 26.22 28.10
C GLU A 359 -2.68 25.04 29.05
N ILE A 360 -3.38 23.99 28.59
CA ILE A 360 -3.59 22.76 29.38
C ILE A 360 -2.25 22.08 29.75
N ARG A 361 -1.18 22.33 28.97
CA ARG A 361 0.21 21.92 29.24
C ARG A 361 0.35 20.46 29.68
N THR A 362 -0.21 19.54 28.89
CA THR A 362 0.07 18.10 29.03
C THR A 362 1.12 17.69 28.01
N SER A 363 2.02 16.77 28.38
CA SER A 363 3.09 16.30 27.49
C SER A 363 2.58 15.67 26.20
N ASN A 364 1.38 15.11 26.24
CA ASN A 364 0.78 14.37 25.12
C ASN A 364 -0.03 15.26 24.18
N LEU A 365 -0.45 16.47 24.59
CA LEU A 365 -1.13 17.41 23.70
C LEU A 365 -0.10 18.05 22.76
N LYS A 366 -0.20 17.75 21.46
CA LYS A 366 0.79 18.19 20.47
C LYS A 366 0.33 19.36 19.60
N GLY A 367 -0.97 19.64 19.56
CA GLY A 367 -1.50 20.76 18.81
C GLY A 367 -3.01 20.79 18.72
N VAL A 368 -3.49 21.58 17.76
CA VAL A 368 -4.92 21.78 17.52
C VAL A 368 -5.28 21.46 16.06
N ALA A 369 -6.43 20.82 15.89
CA ALA A 369 -7.03 20.60 14.60
C ALA A 369 -8.23 21.54 14.38
N VAL A 370 -8.28 22.12 13.19
CA VAL A 370 -9.23 23.16 12.83
C VAL A 370 -9.84 22.91 11.45
N VAL A 371 -11.11 23.30 11.29
CA VAL A 371 -11.87 23.13 10.05
C VAL A 371 -12.39 24.50 9.60
N SER A 372 -13.54 24.94 10.13
CA SER A 372 -14.19 26.19 9.72
C SER A 372 -13.36 27.43 10.01
N ALA A 373 -12.52 27.41 11.05
CA ALA A 373 -11.62 28.51 11.37
C ALA A 373 -10.65 28.83 10.21
N LEU A 374 -10.36 27.86 9.35
CA LEU A 374 -9.55 28.05 8.14
C LEU A 374 -10.43 28.09 6.88
N PHE A 375 -11.25 27.05 6.68
CA PHE A 375 -11.87 26.79 5.38
C PHE A 375 -13.17 27.56 5.14
N ASP A 376 -13.87 28.04 6.18
CA ASP A 376 -15.03 28.92 6.06
C ASP A 376 -14.64 30.40 6.16
N ARG A 377 -13.55 30.75 5.47
CA ARG A 377 -12.93 32.08 5.45
C ARG A 377 -12.50 32.43 4.03
N GLU A 378 -12.52 33.72 3.74
CA GLU A 378 -12.10 34.29 2.46
C GLU A 378 -10.66 33.91 2.11
N CYS A 379 -9.73 34.08 3.06
CA CYS A 379 -8.32 33.79 2.85
C CYS A 379 -7.81 32.71 3.84
N VAL A 380 -7.77 31.44 3.40
CA VAL A 380 -7.21 30.34 4.21
C VAL A 380 -5.78 30.64 4.63
N GLN A 381 -4.93 31.10 3.71
CA GLN A 381 -3.51 31.31 4.01
C GLN A 381 -3.31 32.31 5.16
N ALA A 382 -4.04 33.44 5.14
CA ALA A 382 -3.95 34.44 6.18
C ALA A 382 -4.45 33.92 7.53
N GLU A 383 -5.55 33.17 7.55
CA GLU A 383 -6.12 32.62 8.79
C GLU A 383 -5.25 31.49 9.36
N THR A 384 -4.67 30.65 8.51
CA THR A 384 -3.70 29.63 8.94
C THR A 384 -2.46 30.28 9.53
N ARG A 385 -1.93 31.34 8.89
CA ARG A 385 -0.75 32.08 9.40
C ARG A 385 -1.01 32.71 10.75
N LYS A 386 -2.14 33.40 10.91
CA LYS A 386 -2.56 33.99 12.19
C LYS A 386 -2.61 32.94 13.30
N LEU A 387 -3.19 31.76 13.00
CA LEU A 387 -3.31 30.68 13.95
C LEU A 387 -1.95 30.07 14.30
N HIS A 388 -1.10 29.84 13.29
CA HIS A 388 0.26 29.32 13.46
C HIS A 388 1.12 30.23 14.35
N GLU A 389 1.14 31.54 14.07
CA GLU A 389 1.86 32.54 14.87
C GLU A 389 1.35 32.61 16.31
N MET A 390 0.03 32.54 16.52
CA MET A 390 -0.57 32.55 17.85
C MET A 390 -0.19 31.30 18.66
N LEU A 391 -0.12 30.13 18.03
CA LEU A 391 0.31 28.89 18.66
C LEU A 391 1.81 28.93 19.00
N LEU A 392 2.66 29.47 18.11
CA LEU A 392 4.09 29.64 18.38
C LEU A 392 4.35 30.54 19.59
N GLY A 393 3.63 31.67 19.69
CA GLY A 393 3.75 32.58 20.83
C GLY A 393 3.39 31.94 22.18
N SER A 394 2.66 30.83 22.18
CA SER A 394 2.28 30.09 23.39
C SER A 394 3.39 29.12 23.86
N ASN A 395 4.34 28.77 22.98
CA ASN A 395 5.45 27.84 23.26
C ASN A 395 6.73 28.52 23.79
N ILE A 396 6.85 29.85 23.73
CA ILE A 396 8.09 30.59 24.08
C ILE A 396 8.29 30.73 25.61
N GLY A 397 7.34 30.28 26.43
CA GLY A 397 7.44 30.33 27.90
C GLY A 397 8.21 29.16 28.57
N SER A 398 9.00 28.39 27.83
CA SER A 398 9.64 27.15 28.30
C SER A 398 11.10 27.02 27.84
N THR A 399 11.99 27.77 28.47
CA THR A 399 13.42 27.41 28.61
C THR A 399 13.75 27.28 30.08
#